data_AF-A0AA40C127-F1
#
_entry.id   AF-A0AA40C127-F1
#
_cell.length_a   1.000
_cell.length_b   1.000
_cell.length_c   1.000
_cell.angle_alpha   90.00
_cell.angle_beta   90.00
_cell.angle_gamma   90.00
#
_symmetry.space_group_name_H-M   'P 1'
#
loop_
_entity.id
_entity.type
_entity.pdbx_description
1 polymer ?
#
loop_
_entity_poly.entity_id
_entity_poly.type
_entity_poly.pdbx_seq_one_letter_code
_entity_poly.pdbx_strand_id
1 'polypeptide(L)'
;MAGKTCATAQLLPTEIWLSIIENLYESTLISRTGTVVPYSGPLDLTSYSRTLRTFSNLCLTCQRLRDFAQPLMYREFAFGYGQRRTDKLWEGRLVSLATTLATRHDLAAQMTHVFLDERLLHGALKDDLEPAIQRAGSALAAPMKLPSPASSVSPGPCQWRRAVLLLSLTLRLMPNLTHIAEDVSLRRVVPKPRNQGEVYGPEKVLDEYVRSALDLSNSETGAEDCGRTSGVFRQVKSLEFMTVFKPRTPLLFTSLRSWNVETLTLRGGFHAAVVTAIVASVKNLRIMNYRLRSPQSLEPLLAAWGSLESFYLDSIPTSRRSREIGYIDPEYDSHITPAELVDLLSKSCQALRHLHLDLSFVDFQQATTISLNHFTKMHTLTISANSFGVSGFNQPEPPERPPDWLTRALPGTIEVLTLLGAGYEFPKYKAGLLALRGALDAGSFPSLKRIRLAYFYYPDFWGPEDTSKMRRFLDMFAGVDVKVTIRGSGCER
;
A
#
# COMPACT_ATOMS: atom_id res chain seq x y z
N MET A 1 23.13 54.55 17.39
CA MET A 1 24.01 53.40 17.75
C MET A 1 23.14 52.41 18.52
N ALA A 2 22.77 51.23 18.04
CA ALA A 2 23.57 50.20 17.39
C ALA A 2 22.86 49.64 16.13
N GLY A 3 23.49 49.82 14.97
CA GLY A 3 23.27 48.95 13.81
C GLY A 3 24.28 47.82 13.89
N LYS A 4 23.81 46.60 14.17
CA LYS A 4 24.63 45.40 13.96
C LYS A 4 24.44 44.99 12.51
N THR A 5 25.41 45.33 11.69
CA THR A 5 25.61 44.77 10.35
C THR A 5 25.70 43.26 10.46
N CYS A 6 24.72 42.56 9.91
CA CYS A 6 24.81 41.12 9.68
C CYS A 6 25.96 40.90 8.69
N ALA A 7 27.02 40.24 9.15
CA ALA A 7 28.17 39.93 8.31
C ALA A 7 27.69 39.15 7.08
N THR A 8 28.09 39.62 5.90
CA THR A 8 27.94 38.92 4.62
C THR A 8 28.70 37.61 4.67
N ALA A 9 28.08 36.56 5.21
CA ALA A 9 28.44 35.21 4.87
C ALA A 9 28.28 35.08 3.36
N GLN A 10 29.37 34.75 2.65
CA GLN A 10 29.29 34.42 1.24
C GLN A 10 28.36 33.22 1.10
N LEU A 11 27.11 33.48 0.70
CA LEU A 11 26.14 32.46 0.40
C LEU A 11 26.71 31.65 -0.77
N LEU A 12 26.77 30.33 -0.60
CA LEU A 12 27.09 29.44 -1.72
C LEU A 12 26.21 29.79 -2.93
N PRO A 13 26.73 29.70 -4.16
CA PRO A 13 25.94 29.81 -5.38
C PRO A 13 24.66 28.98 -5.30
N THR A 14 23.59 29.47 -5.93
CA THR A 14 22.25 28.87 -5.82
C THR A 14 22.26 27.42 -6.28
N GLU A 15 23.08 27.14 -7.29
CA GLU A 15 23.31 25.85 -7.93
C GLU A 15 23.90 24.82 -6.95
N ILE A 16 24.76 25.25 -6.01
CA ILE A 16 25.35 24.36 -5.00
C ILE A 16 24.30 23.99 -3.95
N TRP A 17 23.48 24.96 -3.52
CA TRP A 17 22.36 24.67 -2.62
C TRP A 17 21.33 23.73 -3.25
N LEU A 18 21.01 23.93 -4.53
CA LEU A 18 20.13 23.04 -5.28
C LEU A 18 20.67 21.61 -5.33
N SER A 19 21.95 21.44 -5.68
CA SER A 19 22.58 20.11 -5.73
C SER A 19 22.62 19.43 -4.36
N ILE A 20 22.92 20.16 -3.27
CA ILE A 20 22.95 19.59 -1.92
C ILE A 20 21.54 19.14 -1.52
N ILE A 21 20.52 19.96 -1.77
CA ILE A 21 19.17 19.65 -1.33
C ILE A 21 18.52 18.59 -2.23
N GLU A 22 18.77 18.60 -3.53
CA GLU A 22 18.37 17.51 -4.44
C GLU A 22 19.03 16.21 -4.03
N ASN A 23 20.33 16.19 -3.68
CA ASN A 23 20.98 14.98 -3.18
C ASN A 23 20.42 14.52 -1.82
N LEU A 24 20.09 15.46 -0.91
CA LEU A 24 19.42 15.13 0.35
C LEU A 24 18.00 14.59 0.11
N TYR A 25 17.27 15.15 -0.85
CA TYR A 25 15.92 14.72 -1.21
C TYR A 25 15.96 13.37 -1.93
N GLU A 26 16.75 13.22 -2.98
CA GLU A 26 16.95 11.99 -3.75
C GLU A 26 17.55 10.87 -2.90
N SER A 27 18.48 11.12 -1.98
CA SER A 27 18.92 10.07 -1.04
C SER A 27 17.80 9.54 -0.14
N THR A 28 16.75 10.35 0.08
CA THR A 28 15.51 9.91 0.75
C THR A 28 14.43 9.40 -0.22
N LEU A 29 14.50 9.72 -1.52
CA LEU A 29 13.48 9.42 -2.53
C LEU A 29 13.84 8.32 -3.54
N ILE A 30 15.13 8.01 -3.77
CA ILE A 30 15.61 6.91 -4.63
C ILE A 30 15.08 5.55 -4.14
N SER A 31 14.55 5.49 -2.91
CA SER A 31 13.76 4.34 -2.42
C SER A 31 12.32 4.26 -2.99
N ARG A 32 11.83 5.24 -3.75
CA ARG A 32 10.38 5.44 -3.99
C ARG A 32 9.94 5.64 -5.44
N THR A 33 10.76 6.18 -6.35
CA THR A 33 10.30 6.59 -7.69
C THR A 33 10.57 5.55 -8.80
N GLY A 34 9.75 4.50 -8.83
CA GLY A 34 9.19 4.00 -10.08
C GLY A 34 10.02 3.11 -11.03
N THR A 35 11.33 2.93 -10.87
CA THR A 35 12.02 1.84 -11.60
C THR A 35 11.85 0.54 -10.84
N VAL A 36 10.93 -0.32 -11.29
CA VAL A 36 10.64 -1.75 -10.98
C VAL A 36 11.62 -2.49 -10.03
N VAL A 37 11.83 -1.95 -8.84
CA VAL A 37 12.47 -2.60 -7.70
C VAL A 37 11.58 -2.26 -6.52
N PRO A 38 10.81 -3.23 -5.99
CA PRO A 38 9.89 -2.98 -4.91
C PRO A 38 10.70 -2.73 -3.63
N TYR A 39 10.73 -1.49 -3.17
CA TYR A 39 11.07 -1.20 -1.77
C TYR A 39 9.90 -1.71 -0.92
N SER A 40 10.11 -2.84 -0.23
CA SER A 40 9.14 -3.51 0.64
C SER A 40 9.28 -3.13 2.12
N GLY A 41 10.12 -2.14 2.44
CA GLY A 41 10.28 -1.65 3.81
C GLY A 41 9.14 -0.71 4.22
N PRO A 42 8.65 -0.76 5.48
CA PRO A 42 7.86 0.35 6.02
C PRO A 42 8.68 1.63 5.88
N LEU A 43 8.03 2.72 5.47
CA LEU A 43 8.63 4.05 5.42
C LEU A 43 9.46 4.29 6.70
N ASP A 44 10.75 4.67 6.59
CA ASP A 44 11.52 5.16 7.74
C ASP A 44 10.99 6.54 8.13
N LEU A 45 9.98 6.53 9.01
CA LEU A 45 9.21 7.71 9.44
C LEU A 45 10.08 8.70 10.21
N THR A 46 11.10 8.17 10.89
CA THR A 46 12.08 8.97 11.61
C THR A 46 12.95 9.77 10.66
N SER A 47 13.37 9.17 9.54
CA SER A 47 14.11 9.89 8.49
C SER A 47 13.25 10.94 7.79
N TYR A 48 12.00 10.61 7.45
CA TYR A 48 11.08 11.54 6.79
C TYR A 48 10.77 12.78 7.65
N SER A 49 10.41 12.60 8.92
CA SER A 49 10.10 13.71 9.82
C SER A 49 11.29 14.63 10.09
N ARG A 50 12.52 14.08 10.12
CA ARG A 50 13.77 14.86 10.23
C ARG A 50 13.99 15.73 8.99
N THR A 51 13.73 15.16 7.82
CA THR A 51 13.84 15.85 6.52
C THR A 51 12.85 17.01 6.44
N LEU A 52 11.58 16.79 6.76
CA LEU A 52 10.57 17.86 6.79
C LEU A 52 10.90 18.98 7.79
N ARG A 53 11.43 18.63 8.97
CA ARG A 53 11.87 19.65 9.95
C ARG A 53 13.01 20.50 9.38
N THR A 54 13.93 19.87 8.66
CA THR A 54 15.05 20.58 8.01
C THR A 54 14.51 21.55 6.97
N PHE A 55 13.60 21.12 6.09
CA PHE A 55 12.96 22.00 5.13
C PHE A 55 12.15 23.14 5.76
N SER A 56 11.42 22.85 6.84
CA SER A 56 10.69 23.88 7.60
C SER A 56 11.64 24.93 8.16
N ASN A 57 12.75 24.50 8.76
CA ASN A 57 13.78 25.42 9.24
C ASN A 57 14.38 26.25 8.09
N LEU A 58 14.65 25.64 6.94
CA LEU A 58 15.13 26.35 5.75
C LEU A 58 14.13 27.43 5.29
N CYS A 59 12.83 27.14 5.32
CA CYS A 59 11.79 28.11 4.98
C CYS A 59 11.77 29.34 5.90
N LEU A 60 12.22 29.18 7.15
CA LEU A 60 12.30 30.28 8.13
C LEU A 60 13.59 31.10 7.99
N THR A 61 14.64 30.55 7.38
CA THR A 61 15.95 31.22 7.28
C THR A 61 16.00 32.31 6.21
N CYS A 62 15.49 32.06 5.00
CA CYS A 62 15.43 33.08 3.95
C CYS A 62 14.36 32.79 2.90
N GLN A 63 13.92 33.85 2.20
CA GLN A 63 12.90 33.78 1.16
C GLN A 63 13.28 32.85 0.00
N ARG A 64 14.53 32.88 -0.48
CA ARG A 64 14.96 32.04 -1.61
C ARG A 64 14.92 30.55 -1.26
N LEU A 65 15.38 30.19 -0.07
CA LEU A 65 15.32 28.81 0.42
C LEU A 65 13.88 28.36 0.69
N ARG A 66 13.02 29.27 1.15
CA ARG A 66 11.59 29.01 1.28
C ARG A 66 10.94 28.71 -0.07
N ASP A 67 11.17 29.55 -1.07
CA ASP A 67 10.54 29.40 -2.39
C ASP A 67 10.98 28.08 -3.06
N PHE A 68 12.17 27.57 -2.70
CA PHE A 68 12.65 26.26 -3.12
C PHE A 68 12.14 25.08 -2.26
N ALA A 69 12.15 25.22 -0.93
CA ALA A 69 11.77 24.15 0.00
C ALA A 69 10.26 23.93 0.05
N GLN A 70 9.44 24.98 -0.16
CA GLN A 70 7.99 24.88 -0.11
C GLN A 70 7.44 23.85 -1.11
N PRO A 71 7.79 23.89 -2.41
CA PRO A 71 7.34 22.87 -3.35
C PRO A 71 7.67 21.44 -2.93
N LEU A 72 8.85 21.20 -2.38
CA LEU A 72 9.26 19.89 -1.88
C LEU A 72 8.45 19.47 -0.64
N MET A 73 8.19 20.40 0.28
CA MET A 73 7.39 20.17 1.48
C MET A 73 5.91 19.93 1.19
N TYR A 74 5.34 20.62 0.19
CA TYR A 74 3.91 20.51 -0.14
C TYR A 74 3.62 19.43 -1.17
N ARG A 75 4.64 18.90 -1.88
CA ARG A 75 4.48 17.76 -2.79
C ARG A 75 3.92 16.52 -2.09
N GLU A 76 4.42 16.24 -0.89
CA GLU A 76 3.97 15.16 -0.01
C GLU A 76 3.49 15.75 1.31
N PHE A 77 2.21 15.65 1.60
CA PHE A 77 1.67 16.15 2.86
C PHE A 77 1.28 15.01 3.77
N ALA A 78 2.19 14.67 4.69
CA ALA A 78 1.94 13.69 5.72
C ALA A 78 1.47 14.35 7.02
N PHE A 79 0.20 14.20 7.36
CA PHE A 79 -0.28 14.68 8.65
C PHE A 79 0.38 13.90 9.79
N GLY A 80 1.01 14.60 10.74
CA GLY A 80 1.48 14.06 12.03
C GLY A 80 2.40 12.83 12.00
N TYR A 81 2.93 12.47 10.83
CA TYR A 81 3.70 11.24 10.63
C TYR A 81 5.04 11.29 11.37
N GLY A 82 5.28 10.29 12.24
CA GLY A 82 6.52 10.16 13.02
C GLY A 82 6.60 10.96 14.33
N GLN A 83 5.60 11.78 14.67
CA GLN A 83 5.56 12.44 15.99
C GLN A 83 4.86 11.56 17.04
N ARG A 84 5.33 11.64 18.29
CA ARG A 84 4.76 10.87 19.41
C ARG A 84 3.27 11.19 19.54
N ARG A 85 2.50 10.13 19.82
CA ARG A 85 1.03 10.04 19.87
C ARG A 85 0.41 10.92 20.97
N THR A 86 0.48 12.23 20.87
CA THR A 86 -0.36 13.12 21.68
C THR A 86 -1.46 13.70 20.82
N ASP A 87 -2.70 13.49 21.23
CA ASP A 87 -3.90 13.85 20.46
C ASP A 87 -3.96 15.35 20.12
N LYS A 88 -3.33 16.19 20.94
CA LYS A 88 -3.26 17.65 20.76
C LYS A 88 -2.56 18.08 19.46
N LEU A 89 -1.66 17.27 18.91
CA LEU A 89 -0.92 17.64 17.71
C LEU A 89 -1.79 17.64 16.44
N TRP A 90 -2.97 17.02 16.46
CA TRP A 90 -3.84 16.84 15.30
C TRP A 90 -5.00 17.83 15.22
N GLU A 91 -5.31 18.51 16.33
CA GLU A 91 -6.32 19.55 16.41
C GLU A 91 -5.99 20.70 15.43
N GLY A 92 -6.98 21.20 14.70
CA GLY A 92 -6.82 22.30 13.75
C GLY A 92 -6.17 21.93 12.42
N ARG A 93 -5.53 20.75 12.27
CA ARG A 93 -4.69 20.48 11.09
C ARG A 93 -5.49 20.35 9.80
N LEU A 94 -6.63 19.65 9.83
CA LEU A 94 -7.46 19.49 8.64
C LEU A 94 -8.02 20.84 8.18
N VAL A 95 -8.51 21.64 9.13
CA VAL A 95 -9.01 23.00 8.92
C VAL A 95 -7.94 23.91 8.34
N SER A 96 -6.72 23.85 8.90
CA SER A 96 -5.58 24.63 8.44
C SER A 96 -5.14 24.22 7.03
N LEU A 97 -5.06 22.92 6.73
CA LEU A 97 -4.74 22.46 5.38
C LEU A 97 -5.81 22.91 4.40
N ALA A 98 -7.09 22.63 4.66
CA ALA A 98 -8.20 22.99 3.79
C ALA A 98 -8.21 24.49 3.49
N THR A 99 -8.03 25.33 4.52
CA THR A 99 -7.94 26.78 4.38
C THR A 99 -6.72 27.20 3.55
N THR A 100 -5.57 26.58 3.79
CA THR A 100 -4.34 26.85 3.04
C THR A 100 -4.53 26.52 1.57
N LEU A 101 -5.06 25.35 1.23
CA LEU A 101 -5.25 24.95 -0.17
C LEU A 101 -6.34 25.75 -0.88
N ALA A 102 -7.36 26.19 -0.14
CA ALA A 102 -8.41 27.05 -0.68
C ALA A 102 -7.89 28.48 -0.96
N THR A 103 -6.81 28.91 -0.31
CA THR A 103 -6.22 30.26 -0.49
C THR A 103 -4.97 30.26 -1.36
N ARG A 104 -4.22 29.16 -1.40
CA ARG A 104 -2.96 28.97 -2.12
C ARG A 104 -3.10 27.87 -3.16
N HIS A 105 -3.79 28.19 -4.26
CA HIS A 105 -3.99 27.27 -5.39
C HIS A 105 -2.66 26.81 -6.01
N ASP A 106 -1.63 27.64 -5.95
CA ASP A 106 -0.27 27.29 -6.38
C ASP A 106 0.30 26.13 -5.57
N LEU A 107 0.11 26.13 -4.24
CA LEU A 107 0.51 25.02 -3.37
C LEU A 107 -0.37 23.80 -3.60
N ALA A 108 -1.67 23.99 -3.74
CA ALA A 108 -2.60 22.90 -4.01
C ALA A 108 -2.28 22.17 -5.32
N ALA A 109 -1.83 22.90 -6.35
CA ALA A 109 -1.34 22.33 -7.59
C ALA A 109 -0.02 21.55 -7.45
N GLN A 110 0.79 21.82 -6.42
CA GLN A 110 2.04 21.09 -6.20
C GLN A 110 1.83 19.77 -5.45
N MET A 111 0.69 19.60 -4.77
CA MET A 111 0.39 18.41 -3.98
C MET A 111 0.14 17.21 -4.89
N THR A 112 0.92 16.15 -4.66
CA THR A 112 0.80 14.88 -5.40
C THR A 112 0.50 13.69 -4.49
N HIS A 113 0.84 13.80 -3.19
CA HIS A 113 0.65 12.75 -2.18
C HIS A 113 0.00 13.32 -0.92
N VAL A 114 -1.00 12.63 -0.39
CA VAL A 114 -1.63 12.94 0.91
C VAL A 114 -1.67 11.71 1.79
N PHE A 115 -1.22 11.84 3.03
CA PHE A 115 -1.35 10.78 4.03
C PHE A 115 -2.44 11.13 5.04
N LEU A 116 -3.54 10.38 5.05
CA LEU A 116 -4.67 10.54 5.94
C LEU A 116 -4.47 9.70 7.20
N ASP A 117 -4.78 10.24 8.37
CA ASP A 117 -4.82 9.51 9.65
C ASP A 117 -6.19 9.77 10.27
N GLU A 118 -6.82 8.77 10.88
CA GLU A 118 -8.14 8.92 11.53
C GLU A 118 -8.13 10.06 12.57
N ARG A 119 -7.00 10.29 13.23
CA ARG A 119 -6.83 11.38 14.20
C ARG A 119 -6.95 12.76 13.57
N LEU A 120 -6.70 12.89 12.27
CA LEU A 120 -6.95 14.13 11.55
C LEU A 120 -8.44 14.49 11.59
N LEU A 121 -9.30 13.48 11.41
CA LEU A 121 -10.74 13.67 11.48
C LEU A 121 -11.18 13.91 12.93
N HIS A 122 -10.67 13.14 13.90
CA HIS A 122 -10.95 13.37 15.33
C HIS A 122 -10.51 14.76 15.81
N GLY A 123 -9.35 15.23 15.34
CA GLY A 123 -8.85 16.58 15.62
C GLY A 123 -9.79 17.64 15.08
N ALA A 124 -10.29 17.44 13.85
CA ALA A 124 -11.24 18.35 13.22
C ALA A 124 -12.57 18.45 13.96
N LEU A 125 -13.02 17.39 14.66
CA LEU A 125 -14.26 17.44 15.44
C LEU A 125 -14.24 18.48 16.58
N LYS A 126 -13.04 18.89 17.01
CA LYS A 126 -12.87 19.90 18.06
C LYS A 126 -12.84 21.33 17.52
N ASP A 127 -12.75 21.48 16.20
CA ASP A 127 -12.64 22.77 15.54
C ASP A 127 -14.00 23.25 15.02
N ASP A 128 -14.11 24.57 14.80
CA ASP A 128 -15.20 25.11 13.98
C ASP A 128 -14.92 24.82 12.50
N LEU A 129 -15.60 23.81 11.97
CA LEU A 129 -15.42 23.33 10.60
C LEU A 129 -16.10 24.22 9.55
N GLU A 130 -17.11 25.00 9.96
CA GLU A 130 -17.98 25.72 9.01
C GLU A 130 -17.20 26.71 8.14
N PRO A 131 -16.31 27.57 8.68
CA PRO A 131 -15.56 28.53 7.88
C PRO A 131 -14.62 27.85 6.88
N ALA A 132 -14.05 26.70 7.27
CA ALA A 132 -13.16 25.93 6.42
C ALA A 132 -13.91 25.28 5.25
N ILE A 133 -15.09 24.70 5.53
CA ILE A 133 -15.97 24.12 4.52
C ILE A 133 -16.43 25.19 3.54
N GLN A 134 -16.92 26.32 4.02
CA GLN A 134 -17.40 27.41 3.17
C GLN A 134 -16.29 27.96 2.27
N ARG A 135 -15.08 28.13 2.82
CA ARG A 135 -13.92 28.60 2.05
C ARG A 135 -13.48 27.59 0.99
N ALA A 136 -13.39 26.32 1.33
CA ALA A 136 -13.03 25.26 0.39
C ALA A 136 -14.09 25.07 -0.71
N GLY A 137 -15.38 25.15 -0.36
CA GLY A 137 -16.49 25.12 -1.32
C GLY A 137 -16.46 26.29 -2.30
N SER A 138 -16.22 27.50 -1.78
CA SER A 138 -16.09 28.72 -2.59
C SER A 138 -14.92 28.63 -3.57
N ALA A 139 -13.76 28.14 -3.11
CA ALA A 139 -12.58 27.93 -3.94
C ALA A 139 -12.79 26.90 -5.07
N LEU A 140 -13.75 25.98 -4.92
CA LEU A 140 -14.14 25.00 -5.94
C LEU A 140 -15.33 25.46 -6.80
N ALA A 141 -15.86 26.66 -6.57
CA ALA A 141 -17.11 27.13 -7.17
C ALA A 141 -18.28 26.13 -7.02
N ALA A 142 -18.28 25.34 -5.94
CA ALA A 142 -19.31 24.34 -5.68
C ALA A 142 -20.43 24.98 -4.85
N PRO A 143 -21.70 25.01 -5.31
CA PRO A 143 -22.81 25.45 -4.49
C PRO A 143 -22.99 24.47 -3.32
N MET A 144 -22.58 24.88 -2.12
CA MET A 144 -22.67 24.03 -0.94
C MET A 144 -23.91 24.39 -0.12
N LYS A 145 -24.89 23.48 -0.09
CA LYS A 145 -25.88 23.45 0.99
C LYS A 145 -25.24 22.71 2.16
N LEU A 146 -24.84 23.45 3.20
CA LEU A 146 -24.36 22.86 4.44
C LEU A 146 -25.50 22.06 5.07
N PRO A 147 -25.23 20.87 5.63
CA PRO A 147 -26.23 20.13 6.38
C PRO A 147 -26.72 21.02 7.53
N SER A 148 -28.02 21.33 7.54
CA SER A 148 -28.63 22.10 8.62
C SER A 148 -28.26 21.47 9.96
N PRO A 149 -27.86 22.26 10.96
CA PRO A 149 -27.61 21.72 12.30
C PRO A 149 -28.92 21.10 12.78
N ALA A 150 -28.99 19.77 12.80
CA ALA A 150 -30.16 19.08 13.29
C ALA A 150 -30.38 19.50 14.74
N SER A 151 -31.49 20.18 15.01
CA SER A 151 -31.86 20.61 16.35
C SER A 151 -31.93 19.38 17.25
N SER A 152 -31.17 19.41 18.36
CA SER A 152 -31.23 18.54 19.54
C SER A 152 -30.71 17.09 19.49
N VAL A 153 -30.09 16.60 18.42
CA VAL A 153 -29.47 15.24 18.44
C VAL A 153 -28.00 15.33 18.83
N SER A 154 -27.53 14.35 19.61
CA SER A 154 -26.17 14.29 20.15
C SER A 154 -25.09 14.75 19.15
N PRO A 155 -24.08 15.54 19.58
CA PRO A 155 -23.14 16.23 18.68
C PRO A 155 -22.27 15.31 17.80
N GLY A 156 -22.24 14.01 18.07
CA GLY A 156 -21.34 13.05 17.42
C GLY A 156 -21.55 12.89 15.90
N PRO A 157 -22.72 12.45 15.41
CA PRO A 157 -22.89 12.08 14.00
C PRO A 157 -22.78 13.27 13.02
N CYS A 158 -23.24 14.45 13.42
CA CYS A 158 -23.23 15.64 12.55
C CYS A 158 -21.82 16.21 12.34
N GLN A 159 -20.99 16.24 13.40
CA GLN A 159 -19.61 16.74 13.28
C GLN A 159 -18.74 15.81 12.41
N TRP A 160 -18.93 14.49 12.51
CA TRP A 160 -18.24 13.54 11.63
C TRP A 160 -18.56 13.77 10.15
N ARG A 161 -19.84 13.98 9.82
CA ARG A 161 -20.24 14.31 8.44
C ARG A 161 -19.56 15.58 7.93
N ARG A 162 -19.43 16.60 8.77
CA ARG A 162 -18.73 17.84 8.43
C ARG A 162 -17.22 17.64 8.24
N ALA A 163 -16.56 16.84 9.09
CA ALA A 163 -15.14 16.53 8.95
C ALA A 163 -14.86 15.75 7.65
N VAL A 164 -15.71 14.76 7.34
CA VAL A 164 -15.70 13.99 6.08
C VAL A 164 -15.89 14.91 4.87
N LEU A 165 -16.85 15.83 4.95
CA LEU A 165 -17.11 16.81 3.89
C LEU A 165 -15.89 17.71 3.67
N LEU A 166 -15.30 18.23 4.74
CA LEU A 166 -14.12 19.07 4.67
C LEU A 166 -12.94 18.32 4.03
N LEU A 167 -12.71 17.06 4.44
CA LEU A 167 -11.68 16.23 3.84
C LEU A 167 -11.94 16.02 2.33
N SER A 168 -13.18 15.73 1.96
CA SER A 168 -13.57 15.53 0.56
C SER A 168 -13.30 16.79 -0.29
N LEU A 169 -13.64 17.98 0.22
CA LEU A 169 -13.33 19.25 -0.45
C LEU A 169 -11.82 19.49 -0.52
N THR A 170 -11.10 19.18 0.56
CA THR A 170 -9.65 19.35 0.63
C THR A 170 -8.96 18.53 -0.46
N LEU A 171 -9.36 17.28 -0.66
CA LEU A 171 -8.83 16.42 -1.72
C LEU A 171 -9.19 16.97 -3.12
N ARG A 172 -10.39 17.54 -3.29
CA ARG A 172 -10.80 18.21 -4.54
C ARG A 172 -10.03 19.51 -4.82
N LEU A 173 -9.41 20.15 -3.84
CA LEU A 173 -8.57 21.33 -4.07
C LEU A 173 -7.22 20.98 -4.72
N MET A 174 -6.81 19.71 -4.73
CA MET A 174 -5.49 19.27 -5.22
C MET A 174 -5.60 18.69 -6.64
N PRO A 175 -5.37 19.47 -7.71
CA PRO A 175 -5.55 18.99 -9.10
C PRO A 175 -4.57 17.90 -9.51
N ASN A 176 -3.39 17.85 -8.89
CA ASN A 176 -2.32 16.92 -9.24
C ASN A 176 -2.20 15.75 -8.24
N LEU A 177 -3.24 15.52 -7.43
CA LEU A 177 -3.25 14.44 -6.45
C LEU A 177 -3.24 13.07 -7.14
N THR A 178 -2.09 12.41 -7.10
CA THR A 178 -1.88 11.09 -7.72
C THR A 178 -1.91 9.96 -6.71
N HIS A 179 -1.65 10.24 -5.43
CA HIS A 179 -1.51 9.23 -4.39
C HIS A 179 -2.17 9.65 -3.09
N ILE A 180 -2.96 8.76 -2.50
CA ILE A 180 -3.53 8.93 -1.16
C ILE A 180 -3.18 7.68 -0.35
N ALA A 181 -2.62 7.86 0.84
CA ALA A 181 -2.33 6.78 1.77
C ALA A 181 -3.06 7.02 3.10
N GLU A 182 -3.77 6.04 3.62
CA GLU A 182 -4.47 6.14 4.91
C GLU A 182 -3.72 5.33 5.97
N ASP A 183 -3.21 5.97 7.03
CA ASP A 183 -2.66 5.33 8.23
C ASP A 183 -3.68 5.33 9.37
N VAL A 184 -4.41 4.22 9.55
CA VAL A 184 -5.26 4.03 10.74
C VAL A 184 -4.63 3.01 11.68
N SER A 185 -3.40 3.28 12.13
CA SER A 185 -2.72 2.47 13.16
C SER A 185 -3.43 2.48 14.53
N LEU A 186 -4.63 1.89 14.61
CA LEU A 186 -5.39 1.61 15.83
C LEU A 186 -4.91 0.31 16.48
N ARG A 187 -3.71 0.29 17.04
CA ARG A 187 -3.36 -0.69 18.07
C ARG A 187 -3.51 -0.04 19.44
N ARG A 188 -4.61 -0.39 20.12
CA ARG A 188 -4.98 -0.10 21.53
C ARG A 188 -5.55 1.29 21.84
N VAL A 189 -6.81 1.53 21.48
CA VAL A 189 -7.78 2.27 22.32
C VAL A 189 -9.16 1.68 22.05
N VAL A 190 -9.42 0.48 22.57
CA VAL A 190 -10.81 0.05 22.80
C VAL A 190 -10.92 0.01 24.32
N PRO A 191 -11.67 0.93 24.95
CA PRO A 191 -12.06 0.73 26.33
C PRO A 191 -12.78 -0.62 26.39
N LYS A 192 -12.30 -1.55 27.22
CA LYS A 192 -13.08 -2.77 27.49
C LYS A 192 -14.51 -2.34 27.86
N PRO A 193 -15.56 -2.85 27.20
CA PRO A 193 -16.91 -2.59 27.65
C PRO A 193 -17.00 -3.03 29.12
N ARG A 194 -17.43 -2.13 30.00
CA ARG A 194 -17.51 -2.40 31.45
C ARG A 194 -18.59 -3.44 31.80
N ASN A 195 -19.47 -3.80 30.86
CA ASN A 195 -20.58 -4.71 31.10
C ASN A 195 -20.53 -5.90 30.13
N GLN A 196 -20.30 -7.10 30.65
CA GLN A 196 -20.20 -8.38 29.92
C GLN A 196 -21.59 -9.00 29.60
N GLY A 197 -22.60 -8.20 29.25
CA GLY A 197 -24.00 -8.67 29.24
C GLY A 197 -24.62 -9.06 27.90
N GLU A 198 -24.15 -8.50 26.78
CA GLU A 198 -24.85 -8.70 25.50
C GLU A 198 -23.88 -9.13 24.40
N VAL A 199 -23.93 -10.42 24.07
CA VAL A 199 -23.21 -11.01 22.95
C VAL A 199 -24.02 -10.78 21.67
N TYR A 200 -23.90 -9.58 21.11
CA TYR A 200 -24.13 -9.41 19.67
C TYR A 200 -22.81 -9.69 18.96
N GLY A 201 -22.79 -10.74 18.14
CA GLY A 201 -21.62 -11.06 17.32
C GLY A 201 -21.26 -9.87 16.42
N PRO A 202 -19.98 -9.50 16.29
CA PRO A 202 -19.54 -8.34 15.52
C PRO A 202 -19.97 -8.36 14.05
N GLU A 203 -20.33 -9.53 13.51
CA GLU A 203 -20.78 -9.74 12.14
C GLU A 203 -22.22 -9.24 11.87
N LYS A 204 -23.17 -9.38 12.81
CA LYS A 204 -24.56 -8.92 12.60
C LYS A 204 -24.67 -7.39 12.60
N VAL A 205 -23.91 -6.72 13.46
CA VAL A 205 -23.81 -5.25 13.52
C VAL A 205 -23.14 -4.69 12.26
N LEU A 206 -22.20 -5.45 11.69
CA LEU A 206 -21.51 -5.10 10.45
C LEU A 206 -22.45 -5.15 9.24
N ASP A 207 -23.27 -6.19 9.11
CA ASP A 207 -24.24 -6.32 8.02
C ASP A 207 -25.31 -5.20 8.03
N GLU A 208 -25.81 -4.85 9.21
CA GLU A 208 -26.83 -3.78 9.35
C GLU A 208 -26.25 -2.39 9.08
N TYR A 209 -24.98 -2.17 9.44
CA TYR A 209 -24.27 -0.92 9.17
C TYR A 209 -23.83 -0.78 7.71
N VAL A 210 -23.37 -1.87 7.09
CA VAL A 210 -23.08 -1.92 5.65
C VAL A 210 -24.35 -1.70 4.83
N ARG A 211 -25.49 -2.31 5.22
CA ARG A 211 -26.80 -1.98 4.63
C ARG A 211 -27.14 -0.51 4.79
N SER A 212 -27.02 0.05 5.99
CA SER A 212 -27.31 1.48 6.22
C SER A 212 -26.41 2.42 5.39
N ALA A 213 -25.12 2.10 5.23
CA ALA A 213 -24.20 2.88 4.40
C ALA A 213 -24.49 2.73 2.88
N LEU A 214 -24.89 1.53 2.44
CA LEU A 214 -25.33 1.26 1.07
C LEU A 214 -26.67 1.93 0.76
N ASP A 215 -27.64 1.88 1.68
CA ASP A 215 -28.93 2.55 1.59
C ASP A 215 -28.74 4.09 1.52
N LEU A 216 -27.79 4.64 2.27
CA LEU A 216 -27.39 6.05 2.17
C LEU A 216 -26.69 6.40 0.84
N SER A 217 -25.99 5.45 0.22
CA SER A 217 -25.42 5.65 -1.11
C SER A 217 -26.45 5.51 -2.24
N ASN A 218 -27.53 4.77 -1.98
CA ASN A 218 -28.61 4.48 -2.93
C ASN A 218 -29.82 5.41 -2.79
N SER A 219 -29.93 6.20 -1.71
CA SER A 219 -31.02 7.17 -1.56
C SER A 219 -30.82 8.36 -2.51
N GLU A 220 -31.49 8.32 -3.65
CA GLU A 220 -31.43 9.30 -4.74
C GLU A 220 -31.76 10.74 -4.29
N THR A 221 -32.51 10.92 -3.20
CA THR A 221 -33.03 12.21 -2.75
C THR A 221 -31.98 13.21 -2.23
N GLY A 222 -30.73 12.79 -2.01
CA GLY A 222 -29.60 13.67 -1.71
C GLY A 222 -28.51 13.71 -2.79
N ALA A 223 -28.53 12.78 -3.75
CA ALA A 223 -27.50 12.61 -4.76
C ALA A 223 -27.77 13.46 -6.02
N GLU A 224 -29.02 13.77 -6.34
CA GLU A 224 -29.37 14.54 -7.54
C GLU A 224 -28.83 15.98 -7.54
N ASP A 225 -28.74 16.65 -6.38
CA ASP A 225 -28.21 18.01 -6.28
C ASP A 225 -26.66 18.05 -6.29
N CYS A 226 -25.98 16.94 -5.96
CA CYS A 226 -24.51 16.81 -6.10
C CYS A 226 -24.08 16.23 -7.47
N GLY A 227 -24.99 15.54 -8.17
CA GLY A 227 -24.74 14.83 -9.43
C GLY A 227 -24.44 15.71 -10.64
N ARG A 228 -24.75 17.02 -10.58
CA ARG A 228 -24.41 17.97 -11.66
C ARG A 228 -22.94 18.39 -11.72
N THR A 229 -22.11 18.00 -10.74
CA THR A 229 -20.65 18.22 -10.78
C THR A 229 -19.86 17.02 -11.36
N SER A 230 -20.55 16.07 -12.00
CA SER A 230 -20.00 14.79 -12.43
C SER A 230 -18.97 14.85 -13.58
N GLY A 231 -18.67 16.04 -14.12
CA GLY A 231 -17.79 16.22 -15.27
C GLY A 231 -16.28 16.33 -14.96
N VAL A 232 -15.85 16.37 -13.69
CA VAL A 232 -14.44 16.58 -13.35
C VAL A 232 -13.96 15.57 -12.30
N PHE A 233 -14.16 14.28 -12.57
CA PHE A 233 -13.60 13.25 -11.69
C PHE A 233 -12.18 12.90 -12.13
N ARG A 234 -11.25 13.08 -11.19
CA ARG A 234 -9.80 13.10 -11.41
C ARG A 234 -9.19 11.70 -11.33
N GLN A 235 -8.06 11.53 -12.01
CA GLN A 235 -7.28 10.30 -12.05
C GLN A 235 -6.39 10.18 -10.80
N VAL A 236 -6.90 9.55 -9.74
CA VAL A 236 -6.07 9.16 -8.60
C VAL A 236 -5.34 7.87 -8.97
N LYS A 237 -4.06 7.97 -9.34
CA LYS A 237 -3.31 6.79 -9.81
C LYS A 237 -3.13 5.73 -8.73
N SER A 238 -3.06 6.12 -7.46
CA SER A 238 -2.78 5.19 -6.37
C SER A 238 -3.56 5.54 -5.10
N LEU A 239 -4.16 4.54 -4.49
CA LEU A 239 -4.83 4.61 -3.19
C LEU A 239 -4.24 3.54 -2.28
N GLU A 240 -3.84 3.89 -1.07
CA GLU A 240 -3.24 3.00 -0.08
C GLU A 240 -4.02 3.06 1.23
N PHE A 241 -4.31 1.90 1.79
CA PHE A 241 -4.98 1.70 3.08
C PHE A 241 -4.02 0.96 3.99
N MET A 242 -3.67 1.46 5.18
CA MET A 242 -2.63 0.84 6.00
C MET A 242 -3.15 -0.16 7.05
N THR A 243 -4.47 -0.22 7.28
CA THR A 243 -5.02 -0.91 8.45
C THR A 243 -6.44 -1.42 8.28
N VAL A 244 -6.83 -2.31 9.22
CA VAL A 244 -8.16 -2.90 9.35
C VAL A 244 -9.24 -1.84 9.29
N PHE A 245 -10.05 -1.85 8.23
CA PHE A 245 -11.31 -1.13 8.20
C PHE A 245 -12.13 -1.51 9.44
N LYS A 246 -12.24 -0.59 10.38
CA LYS A 246 -13.30 -0.69 11.37
C LYS A 246 -14.62 -0.32 10.68
N PRO A 247 -15.73 -1.00 11.00
CA PRO A 247 -17.02 -0.81 10.35
C PRO A 247 -17.55 0.65 10.35
N ARG A 248 -16.98 1.56 11.14
CA ARG A 248 -17.44 2.96 11.30
C ARG A 248 -16.99 3.93 10.20
N THR A 249 -16.13 3.48 9.29
CA THR A 249 -15.48 4.29 8.24
C THR A 249 -16.13 4.34 6.83
N PRO A 250 -17.18 3.56 6.47
CA PRO A 250 -17.74 3.52 5.10
C PRO A 250 -18.14 4.87 4.48
N LEU A 251 -18.57 5.84 5.29
CA LEU A 251 -19.11 7.12 4.81
C LEU A 251 -18.06 8.03 4.14
N LEU A 252 -16.78 7.88 4.47
CA LEU A 252 -15.71 8.65 3.81
C LEU A 252 -15.63 8.34 2.31
N PHE A 253 -16.03 7.13 1.94
CA PHE A 253 -15.49 6.52 0.74
C PHE A 253 -16.50 6.19 -0.34
N THR A 254 -17.81 6.30 -0.06
CA THR A 254 -18.85 6.24 -1.11
C THR A 254 -18.63 7.29 -2.20
N SER A 255 -18.02 8.43 -1.83
CA SER A 255 -17.62 9.48 -2.77
C SER A 255 -16.49 9.08 -3.72
N LEU A 256 -15.64 8.09 -3.35
CA LEU A 256 -14.53 7.65 -4.18
C LEU A 256 -14.96 6.71 -5.32
N ARG A 257 -16.22 6.26 -5.35
CA ARG A 257 -16.70 5.40 -6.45
C ARG A 257 -16.55 6.06 -7.82
N SER A 258 -16.52 7.39 -7.82
CA SER A 258 -16.26 8.24 -8.99
C SER A 258 -14.78 8.35 -9.38
N TRP A 259 -13.85 7.88 -8.55
CA TRP A 259 -12.42 8.02 -8.79
C TRP A 259 -11.90 6.89 -9.66
N ASN A 260 -11.10 7.27 -10.65
CA ASN A 260 -10.39 6.31 -11.49
C ASN A 260 -9.10 5.89 -10.77
N VAL A 261 -9.22 4.90 -9.88
CA VAL A 261 -8.09 4.36 -9.11
C VAL A 261 -7.35 3.29 -9.91
N GLU A 262 -6.14 3.60 -10.35
CA GLU A 262 -5.35 2.62 -11.11
C GLU A 262 -4.70 1.57 -10.20
N THR A 263 -4.17 2.00 -9.04
CA THR A 263 -3.48 1.14 -8.08
C THR A 263 -4.15 1.23 -6.72
N LEU A 264 -4.50 0.08 -6.14
CA LEU A 264 -5.01 -0.03 -4.79
C LEU A 264 -4.03 -0.85 -3.94
N THR A 265 -3.53 -0.27 -2.86
CA THR A 265 -2.71 -0.95 -1.87
C THR A 265 -3.50 -1.12 -0.58
N LEU A 266 -3.66 -2.36 -0.13
CA LEU A 266 -4.30 -2.74 1.11
C LEU A 266 -3.20 -3.28 2.02
N ARG A 267 -2.99 -2.64 3.15
CA ARG A 267 -2.12 -3.14 4.21
C ARG A 267 -2.95 -3.48 5.44
N GLY A 268 -2.67 -4.62 6.04
CA GLY A 268 -3.51 -5.14 7.13
C GLY A 268 -4.92 -5.50 6.67
N GLY A 269 -5.86 -5.57 7.63
CA GLY A 269 -7.26 -5.97 7.41
C GLY A 269 -8.01 -5.15 6.38
N PHE A 270 -8.87 -5.80 5.62
CA PHE A 270 -9.87 -5.12 4.82
C PHE A 270 -11.19 -5.90 4.82
N HIS A 271 -12.27 -5.17 4.54
CA HIS A 271 -13.58 -5.76 4.31
C HIS A 271 -13.96 -5.60 2.84
N ALA A 272 -14.14 -6.70 2.12
CA ALA A 272 -14.39 -6.70 0.68
C ALA A 272 -15.53 -5.77 0.27
N ALA A 273 -16.68 -5.86 0.95
CA ALA A 273 -17.86 -5.05 0.63
C ALA A 273 -17.62 -3.54 0.77
N VAL A 274 -16.73 -3.14 1.68
CA VAL A 274 -16.38 -1.72 1.83
C VAL A 274 -15.53 -1.31 0.63
N VAL A 275 -14.48 -2.07 0.32
CA VAL A 275 -13.56 -1.72 -0.77
C VAL A 275 -14.26 -1.73 -2.14
N THR A 276 -15.17 -2.69 -2.41
CA THR A 276 -15.94 -2.72 -3.68
C THR A 276 -16.95 -1.57 -3.81
N ALA A 277 -17.50 -1.09 -2.71
CA ALA A 277 -18.38 0.09 -2.74
C ALA A 277 -17.63 1.38 -3.11
N ILE A 278 -16.31 1.39 -2.87
CA ILE A 278 -15.45 2.57 -2.94
C ILE A 278 -14.74 2.66 -4.28
N VAL A 279 -14.33 1.54 -4.86
CA VAL A 279 -13.50 1.52 -6.06
C VAL A 279 -14.15 0.68 -7.14
N ALA A 280 -14.60 1.35 -8.21
CA ALA A 280 -15.30 0.71 -9.33
C ALA A 280 -14.37 -0.16 -10.21
N SER A 281 -13.11 0.22 -10.35
CA SER A 281 -12.12 -0.52 -11.14
C SER A 281 -10.72 -0.32 -10.58
N VAL A 282 -9.91 -1.38 -10.57
CA VAL A 282 -8.49 -1.35 -10.18
C VAL A 282 -7.69 -2.14 -11.21
N LYS A 283 -6.58 -1.58 -11.68
CA LYS A 283 -5.64 -2.30 -12.55
C LYS A 283 -4.56 -3.01 -11.75
N ASN A 284 -4.14 -2.42 -10.63
CA ASN A 284 -3.05 -2.96 -9.81
C ASN A 284 -3.51 -3.09 -8.36
N LEU A 285 -3.69 -4.33 -7.90
CA LEU A 285 -4.03 -4.61 -6.51
C LEU A 285 -2.78 -5.06 -5.76
N ARG A 286 -2.47 -4.41 -4.65
CA ARG A 286 -1.41 -4.81 -3.74
C ARG A 286 -2.01 -5.08 -2.37
N ILE A 287 -1.77 -6.26 -1.83
CA ILE A 287 -2.15 -6.67 -0.50
C ILE A 287 -0.84 -6.91 0.23
N MET A 288 -0.41 -5.94 1.04
CA MET A 288 0.85 -6.03 1.76
C MET A 288 0.57 -6.29 3.22
N ASN A 289 1.48 -6.99 3.89
CA ASN A 289 1.38 -7.20 5.31
C ASN A 289 -0.02 -7.66 5.75
N TYR A 290 -0.60 -8.64 5.03
CA TYR A 290 -1.93 -9.12 5.34
C TYR A 290 -2.02 -10.64 5.45
N ARG A 291 -3.06 -11.07 6.17
CA ARG A 291 -3.44 -12.47 6.37
C ARG A 291 -4.77 -12.68 5.67
N LEU A 292 -4.71 -13.24 4.47
CA LEU A 292 -5.92 -13.73 3.79
C LEU A 292 -6.31 -15.06 4.43
N ARG A 293 -7.47 -15.07 5.11
CA ARG A 293 -7.97 -16.26 5.80
C ARG A 293 -8.85 -17.15 4.90
N SER A 294 -9.50 -16.56 3.92
CA SER A 294 -10.38 -17.35 3.05
C SER A 294 -10.56 -16.70 1.68
N PRO A 295 -10.77 -17.50 0.62
CA PRO A 295 -11.09 -17.01 -0.72
C PRO A 295 -12.29 -16.06 -0.73
N GLN A 296 -13.30 -16.33 0.08
CA GLN A 296 -14.54 -15.54 0.16
C GLN A 296 -14.29 -14.07 0.56
N SER A 297 -13.19 -13.79 1.27
CA SER A 297 -12.82 -12.41 1.62
C SER A 297 -12.25 -11.62 0.44
N LEU A 298 -11.80 -12.29 -0.62
CA LEU A 298 -11.17 -11.66 -1.79
C LEU A 298 -12.03 -11.79 -3.05
N GLU A 299 -12.86 -12.83 -3.12
CA GLU A 299 -13.73 -13.12 -4.26
C GLU A 299 -14.61 -11.94 -4.70
N PRO A 300 -15.33 -11.24 -3.80
CA PRO A 300 -16.14 -10.09 -4.22
C PRO A 300 -15.32 -8.95 -4.83
N LEU A 301 -14.07 -8.77 -4.36
CA LEU A 301 -13.18 -7.75 -4.90
C LEU A 301 -12.71 -8.11 -6.30
N LEU A 302 -12.26 -9.35 -6.49
CA LEU A 302 -11.74 -9.79 -7.78
C LEU A 302 -12.86 -9.90 -8.82
N ALA A 303 -14.06 -10.35 -8.42
CA ALA A 303 -15.24 -10.39 -9.27
C ALA A 303 -15.64 -8.99 -9.76
N ALA A 304 -15.46 -7.96 -8.92
CA ALA A 304 -15.72 -6.57 -9.29
C ALA A 304 -14.68 -5.99 -10.26
N TRP A 305 -13.47 -6.56 -10.33
CA TRP A 305 -12.33 -5.98 -11.04
C TRP A 305 -11.79 -6.88 -12.16
N GLY A 306 -12.63 -7.13 -13.17
CA GLY A 306 -12.23 -7.90 -14.37
C GLY A 306 -11.08 -7.30 -15.20
N SER A 307 -10.69 -6.05 -14.92
CA SER A 307 -9.57 -5.33 -15.58
C SER A 307 -8.24 -5.40 -14.84
N LEU A 308 -8.14 -6.25 -13.80
CA LEU A 308 -6.92 -6.37 -13.01
C LEU A 308 -5.74 -6.89 -13.85
N GLU A 309 -4.71 -6.05 -14.00
CA GLU A 309 -3.47 -6.35 -14.74
C GLU A 309 -2.33 -6.81 -13.81
N SER A 310 -2.32 -6.33 -12.55
CA SER A 310 -1.30 -6.70 -11.57
C SER A 310 -1.92 -7.10 -10.23
N PHE A 311 -1.46 -8.21 -9.66
CA PHE A 311 -1.78 -8.65 -8.32
C PHE A 311 -0.51 -8.89 -7.51
N TYR A 312 -0.43 -8.26 -6.34
CA TYR A 312 0.70 -8.37 -5.42
C TYR A 312 0.19 -8.79 -4.06
N LEU A 313 0.69 -9.89 -3.52
CA LEU A 313 0.41 -10.36 -2.17
C LEU A 313 1.73 -10.60 -1.44
N ASP A 314 1.87 -9.93 -0.30
CA ASP A 314 3.04 -10.01 0.56
C ASP A 314 2.60 -10.32 1.99
N SER A 315 2.96 -11.52 2.44
CA SER A 315 2.62 -12.03 3.77
C SER A 315 3.48 -11.38 4.85
N ILE A 316 2.86 -11.00 5.98
CA ILE A 316 3.64 -10.51 7.13
C ILE A 316 4.49 -11.66 7.68
N PRO A 317 5.78 -11.42 8.01
CA PRO A 317 6.43 -12.22 9.02
C PRO A 317 5.55 -12.34 10.26
N THR A 318 5.19 -13.57 10.64
CA THR A 318 4.73 -13.81 12.01
C THR A 318 5.74 -13.11 12.92
N SER A 319 5.25 -12.20 13.76
CA SER A 319 6.09 -11.19 14.41
C SER A 319 7.33 -11.83 15.01
N ARG A 320 8.47 -11.14 15.03
CA ARG A 320 9.73 -11.68 15.60
C ARG A 320 9.52 -12.34 16.98
N ARG A 321 8.61 -11.76 17.79
CA ARG A 321 8.12 -12.35 19.05
C ARG A 321 7.41 -13.69 18.91
N SER A 322 6.56 -13.87 17.90
CA SER A 322 5.91 -15.16 17.61
C SER A 322 6.94 -16.24 17.29
N ARG A 323 8.00 -15.90 16.55
CA ARG A 323 9.11 -16.82 16.26
C ARG A 323 9.96 -17.11 17.50
N GLU A 324 10.31 -16.09 18.28
CA GLU A 324 11.16 -16.23 19.48
C GLU A 324 10.47 -17.00 20.61
N ILE A 325 9.14 -16.96 20.69
CA ILE A 325 8.38 -17.61 21.78
C ILE A 325 7.94 -19.03 21.38
N GLY A 326 8.15 -19.47 20.12
CA GLY A 326 7.63 -20.74 19.63
C GLY A 326 6.10 -20.84 19.69
N TYR A 327 5.41 -19.70 19.87
CA TYR A 327 3.96 -19.66 19.96
C TYR A 327 3.38 -19.65 18.55
N ILE A 328 3.07 -20.85 18.07
CA ILE A 328 2.16 -21.06 16.95
C ILE A 328 0.78 -20.70 17.48
N ASP A 329 0.27 -19.53 17.10
CA ASP A 329 -1.14 -19.18 17.27
C ASP A 329 -1.96 -20.25 16.53
N PRO A 330 -2.77 -21.06 17.20
CA PRO A 330 -3.53 -22.13 16.53
C PRO A 330 -4.51 -21.58 15.48
N GLU A 331 -4.80 -20.28 15.47
CA GLU A 331 -5.51 -19.63 14.35
C GLU A 331 -4.69 -19.54 13.04
N TYR A 332 -3.40 -19.90 13.05
CA TYR A 332 -2.52 -19.88 11.86
C TYR A 332 -2.90 -20.91 10.78
N ASP A 333 -3.70 -21.93 11.09
CA ASP A 333 -4.05 -22.96 10.10
C ASP A 333 -5.10 -22.50 9.06
N SER A 334 -5.67 -21.30 9.21
CA SER A 334 -6.75 -20.80 8.35
C SER A 334 -6.26 -19.91 7.19
N HIS A 335 -5.04 -20.09 6.68
CA HIS A 335 -4.57 -19.26 5.56
C HIS A 335 -5.09 -19.75 4.21
N ILE A 336 -5.43 -18.82 3.31
CA ILE A 336 -5.69 -19.17 1.91
C ILE A 336 -4.44 -19.85 1.35
N THR A 337 -4.61 -21.01 0.75
CA THR A 337 -3.52 -21.73 0.12
C THR A 337 -3.13 -21.07 -1.21
N PRO A 338 -1.90 -21.28 -1.70
CA PRO A 338 -1.48 -20.76 -3.00
C PRO A 338 -2.37 -21.28 -4.14
N ALA A 339 -2.80 -22.54 -4.07
CA ALA A 339 -3.69 -23.15 -5.06
C ALA A 339 -5.08 -22.51 -5.07
N GLU A 340 -5.70 -22.29 -3.92
CA GLU A 340 -7.00 -21.60 -3.83
C GLU A 340 -6.91 -20.16 -4.33
N LEU A 341 -5.84 -19.44 -4.00
CA LEU A 341 -5.63 -18.09 -4.49
C LEU A 341 -5.45 -18.06 -6.01
N VAL A 342 -4.67 -18.98 -6.57
CA VAL A 342 -4.46 -19.10 -8.02
C VAL A 342 -5.77 -19.46 -8.73
N ASP A 343 -6.55 -20.41 -8.20
CA ASP A 343 -7.87 -20.76 -8.73
C ASP A 343 -8.79 -19.54 -8.74
N LEU A 344 -8.86 -18.81 -7.64
CA LEU A 344 -9.66 -17.59 -7.52
C LEU A 344 -9.26 -16.50 -8.54
N LEU A 345 -7.95 -16.24 -8.68
CA LEU A 345 -7.41 -15.29 -9.64
C LEU A 345 -7.69 -15.73 -11.09
N SER A 346 -7.61 -17.03 -11.39
CA SER A 346 -7.82 -17.56 -12.73
C SER A 346 -9.26 -17.37 -13.21
N LYS A 347 -10.23 -17.46 -12.29
CA LYS A 347 -11.66 -17.26 -12.56
C LYS A 347 -12.00 -15.80 -12.87
N SER A 348 -11.34 -14.86 -12.19
CA SER A 348 -11.76 -13.45 -12.16
C SER A 348 -10.84 -12.51 -12.94
N CYS A 349 -9.58 -12.88 -13.17
CA CYS A 349 -8.55 -11.96 -13.64
C CYS A 349 -7.87 -12.43 -14.94
N GLN A 350 -8.63 -12.54 -16.03
CA GLN A 350 -8.10 -12.95 -17.34
C GLN A 350 -7.11 -11.94 -17.94
N ALA A 351 -7.10 -10.70 -17.46
CA ALA A 351 -6.19 -9.64 -17.89
C ALA A 351 -4.84 -9.63 -17.13
N LEU A 352 -4.63 -10.55 -16.19
CA LEU A 352 -3.47 -10.54 -15.31
C LEU A 352 -2.15 -10.73 -16.07
N ARG A 353 -1.27 -9.73 -15.95
CA ARG A 353 0.07 -9.67 -16.56
C ARG A 353 1.19 -9.85 -15.55
N HIS A 354 0.97 -9.36 -14.33
CA HIS A 354 1.96 -9.39 -13.26
C HIS A 354 1.37 -10.06 -12.02
N LEU A 355 2.03 -11.10 -11.54
CA LEU A 355 1.66 -11.80 -10.33
C LEU A 355 2.85 -11.82 -9.38
N HIS A 356 2.66 -11.30 -8.17
CA HIS A 356 3.62 -11.39 -7.08
C HIS A 356 2.98 -12.09 -5.88
N LEU A 357 3.52 -13.24 -5.49
CA LEU A 357 3.08 -14.05 -4.35
C LEU A 357 4.26 -14.30 -3.41
N ASP A 358 4.43 -13.44 -2.42
CA ASP A 358 5.37 -13.66 -1.32
C ASP A 358 4.65 -14.27 -0.11
N LEU A 359 4.60 -15.59 -0.09
CA LEU A 359 4.05 -16.39 1.01
C LEU A 359 5.17 -16.99 1.89
N SER A 360 6.37 -16.40 1.88
CA SER A 360 7.54 -16.90 2.62
C SER A 360 7.33 -17.01 4.13
N PHE A 361 6.28 -16.37 4.66
CA PHE A 361 5.95 -16.35 6.08
C PHE A 361 4.69 -17.13 6.43
N VAL A 362 4.08 -17.80 5.45
CA VAL A 362 2.96 -18.72 5.67
C VAL A 362 3.52 -20.14 5.69
N ASP A 363 3.18 -20.88 6.75
CA ASP A 363 3.50 -22.29 6.87
C ASP A 363 2.33 -23.09 6.32
N PHE A 364 2.53 -23.79 5.21
CA PHE A 364 1.50 -24.63 4.61
C PHE A 364 1.78 -26.07 5.01
N GLN A 365 0.85 -26.68 5.73
CA GLN A 365 1.03 -28.07 6.15
C GLN A 365 0.99 -29.08 4.99
N GLN A 366 0.46 -28.67 3.83
CA GLN A 366 0.30 -29.53 2.66
C GLN A 366 0.98 -28.92 1.44
N ALA A 367 1.70 -29.76 0.70
CA ALA A 367 2.23 -29.40 -0.59
C ALA A 367 1.07 -29.12 -1.56
N THR A 368 1.00 -27.88 -2.06
CA THR A 368 0.02 -27.51 -3.07
C THR A 368 0.66 -27.49 -4.44
N THR A 369 0.02 -28.16 -5.40
CA THR A 369 0.42 -28.05 -6.80
C THR A 369 -0.33 -26.87 -7.40
N ILE A 370 0.39 -25.84 -7.83
CA ILE A 370 -0.20 -24.70 -8.54
C ILE A 370 0.06 -24.82 -10.03
N SER A 371 -0.94 -24.48 -10.84
CA SER A 371 -0.83 -24.36 -12.30
C SER A 371 -1.21 -22.95 -12.70
N LEU A 372 -0.27 -22.24 -13.34
CA LEU A 372 -0.48 -20.88 -13.84
C LEU A 372 -0.74 -20.87 -15.36
N ASN A 373 -0.88 -22.04 -15.99
CA ASN A 373 -1.10 -22.18 -17.43
C ASN A 373 -2.37 -21.49 -17.95
N HIS A 374 -3.32 -21.21 -17.05
CA HIS A 374 -4.55 -20.50 -17.37
C HIS A 374 -4.34 -18.99 -17.62
N PHE A 375 -3.22 -18.42 -17.17
CA PHE A 375 -2.92 -17.00 -17.35
C PHE A 375 -2.17 -16.73 -18.66
N THR A 376 -2.91 -16.69 -19.76
CA THR A 376 -2.36 -16.52 -21.13
C THR A 376 -1.72 -15.15 -21.40
N LYS A 377 -1.89 -14.17 -20.51
CA LYS A 377 -1.29 -12.83 -20.62
C LYS A 377 -0.20 -12.58 -19.58
N MET A 378 0.17 -13.59 -18.79
CA MET A 378 1.15 -13.41 -17.72
C MET A 378 2.56 -13.25 -18.31
N HIS A 379 3.18 -12.10 -18.01
CA HIS A 379 4.55 -11.77 -18.44
C HIS A 379 5.53 -11.81 -17.27
N THR A 380 5.10 -11.44 -16.07
CA THR A 380 5.96 -11.39 -14.88
C THR A 380 5.37 -12.21 -13.75
N LEU A 381 6.16 -13.15 -13.24
CA LEU A 381 5.85 -13.91 -12.03
C LEU A 381 6.94 -13.65 -10.99
N THR A 382 6.53 -13.25 -9.80
CA THR A 382 7.35 -13.29 -8.59
C THR A 382 6.71 -14.22 -7.59
N ILE A 383 7.46 -15.20 -7.08
CA ILE A 383 6.87 -16.22 -6.23
C ILE A 383 7.89 -16.76 -5.22
N SER A 384 7.45 -16.99 -3.98
CA SER A 384 8.27 -17.62 -2.94
C SER A 384 8.26 -19.16 -3.02
N ALA A 385 9.27 -19.80 -2.44
CA ALA A 385 9.36 -21.27 -2.39
C ALA A 385 8.15 -21.90 -1.72
N ASN A 386 7.72 -21.31 -0.60
CA ASN A 386 6.56 -21.75 0.16
C ASN A 386 5.28 -21.74 -0.67
N SER A 387 5.17 -20.83 -1.66
CA SER A 387 4.01 -20.76 -2.54
C SER A 387 3.88 -21.99 -3.45
N PHE A 388 4.97 -22.70 -3.69
CA PHE A 388 4.90 -24.00 -4.35
C PHE A 388 4.68 -25.13 -3.38
N GLY A 389 4.70 -24.92 -2.05
CA GLY A 389 4.68 -25.95 -1.02
C GLY A 389 6.04 -26.62 -0.79
N VAL A 390 7.13 -25.92 -1.12
CA VAL A 390 8.51 -26.44 -1.09
C VAL A 390 9.10 -26.46 0.35
N SER A 391 8.52 -25.72 1.29
CA SER A 391 8.90 -25.81 2.70
C SER A 391 7.88 -25.21 3.66
N GLY A 392 7.79 -25.84 4.83
CA GLY A 392 7.50 -25.18 6.10
C GLY A 392 8.78 -25.19 6.94
N PHE A 393 9.03 -24.15 7.75
CA PHE A 393 10.24 -24.04 8.57
C PHE A 393 10.44 -25.23 9.54
N ASN A 394 9.36 -25.95 9.85
CA ASN A 394 9.33 -27.00 10.87
C ASN A 394 8.89 -28.37 10.33
N GLN A 395 8.75 -28.54 9.02
CA GLN A 395 8.33 -29.83 8.46
C GLN A 395 9.54 -30.72 8.13
N PRO A 396 9.44 -32.04 8.35
CA PRO A 396 10.41 -32.99 7.80
C PRO A 396 10.52 -32.80 6.30
N GLU A 397 11.66 -33.18 5.71
CA GLU A 397 11.90 -33.00 4.27
C GLU A 397 10.67 -33.43 3.47
N PRO A 398 10.06 -32.53 2.68
CA PRO A 398 8.85 -32.86 1.95
C PRO A 398 9.14 -34.02 0.99
N PRO A 399 8.14 -34.86 0.68
CA PRO A 399 8.30 -35.96 -0.27
C PRO A 399 8.94 -35.44 -1.57
N GLU A 400 9.86 -36.22 -2.12
CA GLU A 400 10.59 -35.86 -3.34
C GLU A 400 9.61 -35.39 -4.42
N ARG A 401 9.78 -34.14 -4.83
CA ARG A 401 8.94 -33.57 -5.87
C ARG A 401 9.37 -34.09 -7.23
N PRO A 402 8.41 -34.27 -8.15
CA PRO A 402 8.76 -34.58 -9.51
C PRO A 402 9.63 -33.44 -10.08
N PRO A 403 10.74 -33.74 -10.77
CA PRO A 403 11.75 -32.75 -11.15
C PRO A 403 11.20 -31.64 -12.06
N ASP A 404 10.12 -31.90 -12.77
CA ASP A 404 9.45 -31.01 -13.71
C ASP A 404 8.33 -30.15 -13.08
N TRP A 405 8.24 -30.10 -11.75
CA TRP A 405 7.18 -29.36 -11.05
C TRP A 405 7.14 -27.88 -11.45
N LEU A 406 8.30 -27.25 -11.62
CA LEU A 406 8.39 -25.83 -11.96
C LEU A 406 7.91 -25.59 -13.39
N THR A 407 8.33 -26.44 -14.34
CA THR A 407 7.91 -26.34 -15.74
C THR A 407 6.42 -26.59 -15.93
N ARG A 408 5.81 -27.48 -15.13
CA ARG A 408 4.35 -27.71 -15.20
C ARG A 408 3.55 -26.54 -14.64
N ALA A 409 4.11 -25.80 -13.68
CA ALA A 409 3.43 -24.70 -13.02
C ALA A 409 3.45 -23.39 -13.83
N LEU A 410 4.48 -23.14 -14.64
CA LEU A 410 4.68 -21.85 -15.30
C LEU A 410 3.90 -21.72 -16.62
N PRO A 411 3.31 -20.54 -16.92
CA PRO A 411 2.67 -20.31 -18.21
C PRO A 411 3.71 -20.16 -19.32
N GLY A 412 3.40 -20.62 -20.54
CA GLY A 412 4.30 -20.51 -21.69
C GLY A 412 4.62 -19.08 -22.14
N THR A 413 3.82 -18.09 -21.73
CA THR A 413 3.99 -16.66 -22.08
C THR A 413 4.90 -15.88 -21.14
N ILE A 414 5.43 -16.53 -20.10
CA ILE A 414 6.23 -15.86 -19.08
C ILE A 414 7.52 -15.26 -19.68
N GLU A 415 7.80 -14.00 -19.33
CA GLU A 415 9.02 -13.29 -19.75
C GLU A 415 10.02 -13.11 -18.61
N VAL A 416 9.53 -12.92 -17.39
CA VAL A 416 10.33 -12.69 -16.20
C VAL A 416 9.85 -13.59 -15.06
N LEU A 417 10.73 -14.47 -14.59
CA LEU A 417 10.51 -15.29 -13.40
C LEU A 417 11.38 -14.80 -12.26
N THR A 418 10.79 -14.48 -11.11
CA THR A 418 11.52 -14.13 -9.88
C THR A 418 11.19 -15.14 -8.79
N LEU A 419 12.20 -15.86 -8.29
CA LEU A 419 12.07 -16.80 -7.18
C LEU A 419 12.57 -16.15 -5.89
N LEU A 420 11.66 -15.95 -4.93
CA LEU A 420 11.95 -15.36 -3.63
C LEU A 420 12.41 -16.43 -2.64
N GLY A 421 13.37 -16.08 -1.78
CA GLY A 421 13.88 -17.00 -0.76
C GLY A 421 14.83 -18.08 -1.30
N ALA A 422 15.31 -17.92 -2.54
CA ALA A 422 16.10 -18.91 -3.26
C ALA A 422 17.45 -19.24 -2.60
N GLY A 423 17.90 -18.51 -1.57
CA GLY A 423 19.07 -18.86 -0.76
C GLY A 423 18.83 -20.17 -0.03
N TYR A 424 18.13 -20.09 1.09
CA TYR A 424 17.82 -21.25 1.94
C TYR A 424 17.24 -22.44 1.19
N GLU A 425 16.42 -22.16 0.18
CA GLU A 425 15.65 -23.17 -0.53
C GLU A 425 16.32 -23.60 -1.85
N PHE A 426 17.57 -23.18 -2.12
CA PHE A 426 18.27 -23.48 -3.37
C PHE A 426 18.30 -24.98 -3.71
N PRO A 427 18.66 -25.89 -2.77
CA PRO A 427 18.65 -27.32 -3.06
C PRO A 427 17.29 -27.82 -3.57
N LYS A 428 16.20 -27.22 -3.10
CA LYS A 428 14.84 -27.60 -3.47
C LYS A 428 14.40 -27.01 -4.81
N TYR A 429 14.93 -25.85 -5.17
CA TYR A 429 14.75 -25.29 -6.51
C TYR A 429 15.60 -25.99 -7.56
N LYS A 430 16.73 -26.61 -7.19
CA LYS A 430 17.71 -27.16 -8.12
C LYS A 430 17.08 -28.07 -9.16
N ALA A 431 16.29 -29.07 -8.75
CA ALA A 431 15.65 -30.00 -9.68
C ALA A 431 14.68 -29.29 -10.64
N GLY A 432 13.84 -28.39 -10.12
CA GLY A 432 12.89 -27.61 -10.91
C GLY A 432 13.58 -26.66 -11.91
N LEU A 433 14.67 -26.03 -11.50
CA LEU A 433 15.48 -25.16 -12.35
C LEU A 433 16.22 -25.96 -13.45
N LEU A 434 16.74 -27.15 -13.13
CA LEU A 434 17.33 -28.04 -14.14
C LEU A 434 16.30 -28.50 -15.18
N ALA A 435 15.09 -28.86 -14.75
CA ALA A 435 14.00 -29.18 -15.66
C ALA A 435 13.58 -27.97 -16.51
N LEU A 436 13.53 -26.78 -15.90
CA LEU A 436 13.27 -25.52 -16.63
C LEU A 436 14.33 -25.26 -17.71
N ARG A 437 15.60 -25.54 -17.43
CA ARG A 437 16.65 -25.45 -18.44
C ARG A 437 16.40 -26.39 -19.61
N GLY A 438 16.11 -27.66 -19.35
CA GLY A 438 15.77 -28.63 -20.40
C GLY A 438 14.55 -28.21 -21.22
N ALA A 439 13.53 -27.65 -20.58
CA ALA A 439 12.34 -27.12 -21.27
C ALA A 439 12.64 -25.87 -22.12
N LEU A 440 13.59 -25.02 -21.70
CA LEU A 440 14.06 -23.90 -22.50
C LEU A 440 14.81 -24.37 -23.75
N ASP A 441 15.69 -25.36 -23.60
CA ASP A 441 16.42 -25.96 -24.72
C ASP A 441 15.46 -26.63 -25.72
N ALA A 442 14.32 -27.16 -25.23
CA ALA A 442 13.24 -27.71 -26.05
C ALA A 442 12.29 -26.64 -26.66
N GLY A 443 12.47 -25.36 -26.35
CA GLY A 443 11.64 -24.27 -26.87
C GLY A 443 10.26 -24.12 -26.21
N SER A 444 10.00 -24.75 -25.07
CA SER A 444 8.70 -24.69 -24.37
C SER A 444 8.38 -23.33 -23.76
N PHE A 445 9.40 -22.49 -23.50
CA PHE A 445 9.25 -21.15 -22.93
C PHE A 445 9.94 -20.10 -23.82
N PRO A 446 9.46 -19.87 -25.06
CA PRO A 446 10.15 -19.03 -26.04
C PRO A 446 10.20 -17.56 -25.65
N SER A 447 9.35 -17.13 -24.71
CA SER A 447 9.27 -15.74 -24.24
C SER A 447 10.13 -15.45 -23.01
N LEU A 448 10.66 -16.48 -22.33
CA LEU A 448 11.36 -16.32 -21.05
C LEU A 448 12.73 -15.68 -21.28
N LYS A 449 12.83 -14.40 -20.94
CA LYS A 449 14.04 -13.58 -21.14
C LYS A 449 14.90 -13.50 -19.89
N ARG A 450 14.29 -13.61 -18.71
CA ARG A 450 14.96 -13.33 -17.44
C ARG A 450 14.53 -14.23 -16.29
N ILE A 451 15.51 -14.72 -15.55
CA ILE A 451 15.31 -15.42 -14.28
C ILE A 451 16.02 -14.62 -13.18
N ARG A 452 15.28 -14.28 -12.12
CA ARG A 452 15.79 -13.58 -10.94
C ARG A 452 15.73 -14.50 -9.74
N LEU A 453 16.84 -14.62 -9.04
CA LEU A 453 16.88 -15.25 -7.73
C LEU A 453 17.04 -14.14 -6.69
N ALA A 454 16.01 -13.96 -5.86
CA ALA A 454 16.00 -12.93 -4.82
C ALA A 454 16.25 -13.58 -3.45
N TYR A 455 17.26 -13.07 -2.75
CA TYR A 455 17.73 -13.60 -1.48
C TYR A 455 17.35 -12.67 -0.34
N PHE A 456 16.89 -13.24 0.76
CA PHE A 456 16.93 -12.57 2.05
C PHE A 456 18.23 -12.98 2.73
N TYR A 457 19.18 -12.06 2.81
CA TYR A 457 20.47 -12.32 3.43
C TYR A 457 20.30 -12.46 4.94
N TYR A 458 20.55 -13.65 5.50
CA TYR A 458 21.01 -13.73 6.89
C TYR A 458 22.51 -14.03 6.86
N PRO A 459 23.34 -13.15 7.46
CA PRO A 459 24.79 -13.27 7.44
C PRO A 459 25.31 -14.62 7.95
N ASP A 460 24.56 -15.28 8.82
CA ASP A 460 25.06 -16.40 9.61
C ASP A 460 24.96 -17.77 8.90
N PHE A 461 24.27 -17.85 7.77
CA PHE A 461 23.93 -19.13 7.14
C PHE A 461 24.69 -19.46 5.85
N TRP A 462 25.44 -18.51 5.28
CA TRP A 462 26.04 -18.68 3.95
C TRP A 462 27.53 -18.39 3.96
N GLY A 463 28.31 -19.40 3.55
CA GLY A 463 29.73 -19.23 3.29
C GLY A 463 30.00 -18.68 1.88
N PRO A 464 31.19 -18.14 1.61
CA PRO A 464 31.63 -17.75 0.27
C PRO A 464 31.52 -18.87 -0.78
N GLU A 465 31.59 -20.13 -0.35
CA GLU A 465 31.48 -21.31 -1.22
C GLU A 465 30.09 -21.44 -1.86
N ASP A 466 29.02 -21.13 -1.14
CA ASP A 466 27.66 -21.33 -1.62
C ASP A 466 27.30 -20.33 -2.72
N THR A 467 27.83 -19.11 -2.61
CA THR A 467 27.72 -18.10 -3.66
C THR A 467 28.41 -18.56 -4.95
N SER A 468 29.56 -19.24 -4.84
CA SER A 468 30.32 -19.76 -5.97
C SER A 468 29.63 -20.95 -6.64
N LYS A 469 29.09 -21.89 -5.85
CA LYS A 469 28.28 -23.02 -6.37
C LYS A 469 27.05 -22.52 -7.11
N MET A 470 26.39 -21.50 -6.58
CA MET A 470 25.23 -20.91 -7.19
C MET A 470 25.56 -20.18 -8.49
N ARG A 471 26.66 -19.41 -8.53
CA ARG A 471 27.11 -18.79 -9.79
C ARG A 471 27.33 -19.83 -10.89
N ARG A 472 28.06 -20.91 -10.59
CA ARG A 472 28.28 -22.03 -11.54
C ARG A 472 26.97 -22.65 -12.03
N PHE A 473 25.99 -22.78 -11.15
CA PHE A 473 24.67 -23.29 -11.53
C PHE A 473 23.94 -22.32 -12.46
N LEU A 474 24.06 -21.01 -12.23
CA LEU A 474 23.41 -20.00 -13.06
C LEU A 474 24.05 -19.84 -14.43
N ASP A 475 25.35 -20.12 -14.54
CA ASP A 475 26.06 -20.16 -15.82
C ASP A 475 25.45 -21.22 -16.78
N MET A 476 24.69 -22.19 -16.26
CA MET A 476 23.96 -23.17 -17.08
C MET A 476 22.80 -22.56 -17.88
N PHE A 477 22.33 -21.36 -17.54
CA PHE A 477 21.24 -20.67 -18.22
C PHE A 477 21.74 -19.73 -19.33
N ALA A 478 22.71 -20.19 -20.13
CA ALA A 478 23.21 -19.43 -21.27
C ALA A 478 22.05 -19.01 -22.20
N GLY A 479 22.01 -17.72 -22.57
CA GLY A 479 20.95 -17.12 -23.40
C GLY A 479 19.78 -16.50 -22.63
N VAL A 480 19.69 -16.71 -21.31
CA VAL A 480 18.70 -16.08 -20.43
C VAL A 480 19.43 -15.13 -19.48
N ASP A 481 18.92 -13.91 -19.30
CA ASP A 481 19.47 -12.96 -18.33
C ASP A 481 19.18 -13.47 -16.92
N VAL A 482 20.20 -14.02 -16.25
CA VAL A 482 20.07 -14.50 -14.87
C VAL A 482 20.66 -13.48 -13.90
N LYS A 483 19.80 -12.91 -13.06
CA LYS A 483 20.20 -11.93 -12.05
C LYS A 483 20.01 -12.49 -10.63
N VAL A 484 21.08 -12.45 -9.85
CA VAL A 484 21.07 -12.73 -8.41
C VAL A 484 20.98 -11.38 -7.69
N THR A 485 19.96 -11.19 -6.85
CA THR A 485 19.83 -9.96 -6.04
C THR A 485 19.88 -10.31 -4.56
N ILE A 486 20.88 -9.80 -3.84
CA ILE A 486 21.03 -10.07 -2.41
C ILE A 486 20.41 -8.90 -1.63
N ARG A 487 19.29 -9.16 -0.94
CA ARG A 487 18.65 -8.16 -0.06
C ARG A 487 19.12 -8.33 1.37
N GLY A 488 19.96 -7.41 1.84
CA GLY A 488 20.31 -7.26 3.24
C GLY A 488 19.41 -6.27 3.97
N SER A 489 19.41 -6.29 5.30
CA SER A 489 18.62 -5.42 6.20
C SER A 489 19.03 -3.93 6.19
N GLY A 490 19.70 -3.46 5.14
CA GLY A 490 20.17 -2.08 5.03
C GLY A 490 21.00 -1.76 3.78
N CYS A 491 21.29 -2.75 2.92
CA CYS A 491 21.96 -2.57 1.62
C CYS A 491 21.42 -3.63 0.63
N GLU A 492 20.93 -3.21 -0.53
CA GLU A 492 20.79 -4.10 -1.69
C GLU A 492 22.16 -4.18 -2.39
N ARG A 493 22.64 -5.40 -2.69
CA ARG A 493 23.83 -5.66 -3.51
C ARG A 493 23.49 -6.52 -4.71
#